data_AF-A0A3L8NZI4-F1
#
_entry.id   AF-A0A3L8NZI4-F1
#
_cell.length_a   1.000
_cell.length_b   1.000
_cell.length_c   1.000
_cell.angle_alpha   90.00
_cell.angle_beta   90.00
_cell.angle_gamma   90.00
#
_symmetry.space_group_name_H-M   'P 1'
#
loop_
_entity.id
_entity.type
_entity.pdbx_description
1 polymer ?
#
loop_
_entity_poly.entity_id
_entity_poly.type
_entity_poly.pdbx_seq_one_letter_code
_entity_poly.pdbx_strand_id
1 'polypeptide(L)'
;MIKLLAWRFWGGHVAVVLAVIAAGGLGLWQLHAWREHRAEAARDLTDARPVALASVMGGDSAFPGKSIGQPVRLSGSWLSSGTVYVKGREHGGRSGYWVVSPLLVDGTRSAMPVVRGWSTRPQAPSVSGAAAVTGWLQPGDGDGLVDEDRHDDVVPELAIPDLVNRVDTDLYSGYVIARDEPAAARTTLAAVGPQSTPGVSWSTGLRNLFYAVEWWVFGGFAVAVWVRWLRDELNPPVPEELREEAVAER
;
A
#
# COMPACT_ATOMS: atom_id res chain seq x y z
N MET A 1 24.26 -49.13 5.84
CA MET A 1 23.36 -48.07 5.31
C MET A 1 23.19 -47.01 6.37
N ILE A 2 23.44 -45.75 6.03
CA ILE A 2 23.36 -44.61 6.95
C ILE A 2 21.95 -44.61 7.57
N LYS A 3 21.82 -44.79 8.89
CA LYS A 3 20.53 -44.90 9.61
C LYS A 3 19.54 -43.76 9.25
N LEU A 4 20.08 -42.60 8.87
CA LEU A 4 19.35 -41.39 8.45
C LEU A 4 18.66 -41.50 7.08
N LEU A 5 19.07 -42.41 6.19
CA LEU A 5 18.40 -42.65 4.90
C LEU A 5 17.23 -43.65 4.99
N ALA A 6 16.93 -44.16 6.19
CA ALA A 6 15.79 -45.04 6.38
C ALA A 6 14.48 -44.34 5.97
N TRP A 7 13.58 -45.09 5.33
CA TRP A 7 12.31 -44.57 4.80
C TRP A 7 11.49 -43.75 5.81
N ARG A 8 11.60 -44.06 7.11
CA ARG A 8 10.92 -43.31 8.18
C ARG A 8 11.32 -41.83 8.26
N PHE A 9 12.54 -41.49 7.86
CA PHE A 9 13.11 -40.14 8.01
C PHE A 9 12.95 -39.26 6.78
N TRP A 10 12.57 -39.86 5.64
CA TRP A 10 12.34 -39.13 4.39
C TRP A 10 11.28 -38.04 4.51
N GLY A 11 10.22 -38.26 5.30
CA GLY A 11 9.21 -37.23 5.56
C GLY A 11 9.81 -35.96 6.18
N GLY A 12 10.70 -36.12 7.17
CA GLY A 12 11.38 -35.00 7.83
C GLY A 12 12.34 -34.26 6.89
N HIS A 13 13.12 -34.99 6.09
CA HIS A 13 13.99 -34.40 5.08
C HIS A 13 13.23 -33.58 4.03
N VAL A 14 12.18 -34.18 3.47
CA VAL A 14 11.33 -33.51 2.47
C VAL A 14 10.67 -32.27 3.06
N ALA A 15 10.14 -32.36 4.29
CA ALA A 15 9.53 -31.22 4.97
C ALA A 15 10.50 -30.04 5.13
N VAL A 16 11.74 -30.29 5.55
CA VAL A 16 12.76 -29.23 5.71
C VAL A 16 13.14 -28.63 4.37
N VAL A 17 13.35 -29.45 3.33
CA VAL A 17 13.67 -28.96 1.99
C VAL A 17 12.54 -28.07 1.46
N LEU A 18 11.29 -28.49 1.61
CA LEU A 18 10.12 -27.69 1.21
C LEU A 18 10.03 -26.38 2.00
N ALA A 19 10.27 -26.42 3.32
CA ALA A 19 10.26 -25.23 4.16
C ALA A 19 11.34 -24.22 3.75
N VAL A 20 12.56 -24.69 3.45
CA VAL A 20 13.66 -23.82 2.99
C VAL A 20 13.36 -23.22 1.61
N ILE A 21 12.84 -24.02 0.67
CA ILE A 21 12.45 -23.52 -0.65
C ILE A 21 11.34 -22.46 -0.53
N ALA A 22 10.32 -22.73 0.28
CA ALA A 22 9.21 -21.81 0.50
C ALA A 22 9.70 -20.50 1.14
N ALA A 23 10.50 -20.59 2.20
CA ALA A 23 11.08 -19.44 2.88
C ALA A 23 11.99 -18.61 1.94
N GLY A 24 12.84 -19.27 1.14
CA GLY A 24 13.67 -18.60 0.14
C GLY A 24 12.83 -17.88 -0.92
N GLY A 25 11.82 -18.55 -1.45
CA GLY A 25 10.90 -17.98 -2.44
C GLY A 25 10.10 -16.79 -1.91
N LEU A 26 9.54 -16.90 -0.71
CA LEU A 26 8.80 -15.82 -0.04
C LEU A 26 9.71 -14.63 0.27
N GLY A 27 10.94 -14.88 0.74
CA GLY A 27 11.91 -13.80 0.97
C GLY A 27 12.32 -13.07 -0.31
N LEU A 28 12.53 -13.81 -1.41
CA LEU A 28 12.81 -13.21 -2.73
C LEU A 28 11.63 -12.41 -3.26
N TRP A 29 10.39 -12.92 -3.09
CA TRP A 29 9.18 -12.21 -3.48
C TRP A 29 9.03 -10.89 -2.72
N GLN A 30 9.22 -10.89 -1.39
CA GLN A 30 9.18 -9.68 -0.57
C GLN A 30 10.28 -8.68 -0.95
N LEU A 31 11.49 -9.16 -1.26
CA LEU A 31 12.58 -8.31 -1.73
C LEU A 31 12.27 -7.68 -3.09
N HIS A 32 11.63 -8.43 -3.99
CA HIS A 32 11.21 -7.92 -5.29
C HIS A 32 10.14 -6.82 -5.13
N ALA A 33 9.11 -7.07 -4.32
CA ALA A 33 8.09 -6.08 -4.01
C ALA A 33 8.71 -4.78 -3.45
N TRP A 34 9.66 -4.90 -2.52
CA TRP A 34 10.40 -3.74 -2.01
C TRP A 34 11.13 -2.94 -3.11
N ARG A 35 11.79 -3.63 -4.04
CA ARG A 35 12.52 -2.98 -5.15
C ARG A 35 11.59 -2.27 -6.12
N GLU A 36 10.45 -2.89 -6.45
CA GLU A 36 9.44 -2.28 -7.33
C GLU A 36 8.88 -0.99 -6.72
N HIS A 37 8.47 -1.03 -5.44
CA HIS A 37 8.00 0.17 -4.74
C HIS A 37 9.03 1.30 -4.73
N ARG A 38 10.32 1.00 -4.55
CA ARG A 38 11.39 2.02 -4.64
C ARG A 38 11.59 2.57 -6.04
N ALA A 39 11.51 1.72 -7.07
CA ALA A 39 11.70 2.15 -8.45
C ALA A 39 10.54 3.04 -8.92
N GLU A 40 9.32 2.79 -8.43
CA GLU A 40 8.15 3.64 -8.66
C GLU A 40 8.27 4.97 -7.93
N ALA A 41 8.63 4.97 -6.64
CA ALA A 41 8.86 6.19 -5.86
C ALA A 41 10.02 7.06 -6.39
N ALA A 42 10.98 6.45 -7.11
CA ALA A 42 12.10 7.17 -7.72
C ALA A 42 11.77 7.81 -9.08
N ARG A 43 10.64 7.45 -9.72
CA ARG A 43 10.20 8.06 -10.98
C ARG A 43 9.43 9.34 -10.68
N ASP A 44 10.08 10.46 -10.89
CA ASP A 44 9.39 11.74 -10.89
C ASP A 44 8.71 11.96 -12.25
N LEU A 45 7.41 11.66 -12.32
CA LEU A 45 6.57 11.96 -13.49
C LEU A 45 5.92 13.34 -13.41
N THR A 46 6.14 14.10 -12.33
CA THR A 46 5.46 15.36 -12.04
C THR A 46 5.55 16.36 -13.18
N ASP A 47 6.67 16.37 -13.92
CA ASP A 47 6.93 17.29 -15.03
C ASP A 47 6.65 16.68 -16.42
N ALA A 48 6.13 15.44 -16.49
CA ALA A 48 5.76 14.81 -17.74
C ALA A 48 4.61 15.54 -18.46
N ARG A 49 4.46 15.30 -19.76
CA ARG A 49 3.35 15.87 -20.54
C ARG A 49 2.01 15.24 -20.09
N PRO A 50 0.94 16.03 -19.93
CA PRO A 50 -0.37 15.50 -19.60
C PRO A 50 -0.94 14.55 -20.66
N VAL A 51 -1.31 13.34 -20.25
CA VAL A 51 -1.96 12.32 -21.08
C VAL A 51 -3.45 12.21 -20.76
N ALA A 52 -4.24 11.54 -21.59
CA ALA A 52 -5.65 11.31 -21.27
C ALA A 52 -5.78 10.29 -20.12
N LEU A 53 -6.67 10.51 -19.14
CA LEU A 53 -6.89 9.55 -18.05
C LEU A 53 -7.19 8.13 -18.58
N ALA A 54 -8.04 8.04 -19.60
CA ALA A 54 -8.40 6.78 -20.25
C ALA A 54 -7.23 6.01 -20.88
N SER A 55 -6.10 6.68 -21.15
CA SER A 55 -4.87 6.01 -21.62
C SER A 55 -4.02 5.43 -20.50
N VAL A 56 -4.32 5.77 -19.24
CA VAL A 56 -3.58 5.35 -18.05
C VAL A 56 -4.36 4.31 -17.25
N MET A 57 -5.64 4.55 -16.99
CA MET A 57 -6.51 3.62 -16.25
C MET A 57 -7.98 3.76 -16.64
N GLY A 58 -8.74 2.67 -16.51
CA GLY A 58 -10.20 2.69 -16.53
C GLY A 58 -10.81 2.87 -15.14
N GLY A 59 -12.13 3.08 -15.06
CA GLY A 59 -12.86 3.26 -13.80
C GLY A 59 -12.75 2.07 -12.85
N ASP A 60 -12.82 0.85 -13.39
CA ASP A 60 -12.80 -0.40 -12.62
C ASP A 60 -11.40 -1.03 -12.54
N SER A 61 -10.38 -0.33 -13.04
CA SER A 61 -9.00 -0.82 -13.05
C SER A 61 -8.31 -0.55 -11.72
N ALA A 62 -7.44 -1.48 -11.30
CA ALA A 62 -6.49 -1.21 -10.22
C ALA A 62 -5.53 -0.06 -10.58
N PHE A 63 -5.04 0.63 -9.56
CA PHE A 63 -4.15 1.78 -9.76
C PHE A 63 -2.83 1.36 -10.41
N PRO A 64 -2.39 2.00 -11.51
CA PRO A 64 -1.12 1.70 -12.14
C PRO A 64 0.03 2.36 -11.35
N GLY A 65 0.73 1.59 -10.51
CA GLY A 65 1.85 2.07 -9.66
C GLY A 65 2.96 2.80 -10.43
N LYS A 66 3.16 2.48 -11.71
CA LYS A 66 4.12 3.17 -12.59
C LYS A 66 3.69 4.57 -13.03
N SER A 67 2.48 4.99 -12.70
CA SER A 67 1.87 6.27 -13.11
C SER A 67 1.64 7.22 -11.94
N ILE A 68 2.22 6.95 -10.77
CA ILE A 68 2.23 7.89 -9.64
C ILE A 68 2.83 9.21 -10.11
N GLY A 69 2.14 10.32 -9.86
CA GLY A 69 2.55 11.66 -10.28
C GLY A 69 2.40 11.92 -11.78
N GLN A 70 1.90 10.97 -12.59
CA GLN A 70 1.66 11.20 -14.02
C GLN A 70 0.58 12.28 -14.19
N PRO A 71 0.86 13.35 -14.94
CA PRO A 71 -0.15 14.35 -15.23
C PRO A 71 -1.19 13.76 -16.19
N VAL A 72 -2.45 13.86 -15.81
CA VAL A 72 -3.60 13.36 -16.56
C VAL A 72 -4.59 14.48 -16.86
N ARG A 73 -5.29 14.34 -17.98
CA ARG A 73 -6.43 15.17 -18.41
C ARG A 73 -7.68 14.32 -18.40
N LEU A 74 -8.73 14.85 -17.78
CA LEU A 74 -10.05 14.26 -17.73
C LEU A 74 -11.11 15.36 -17.87
N SER A 75 -12.26 14.98 -18.42
CA SER A 75 -13.45 15.82 -18.53
C SER A 75 -14.63 15.06 -17.93
N GLY A 76 -15.59 15.82 -17.43
CA GLY A 76 -16.70 15.24 -16.69
C GLY A 76 -17.65 16.29 -16.15
N SER A 77 -18.52 15.85 -15.25
CA SER A 77 -19.41 16.75 -14.50
C SER A 77 -19.20 16.57 -13.00
N TRP A 78 -19.10 17.69 -12.28
CA TRP A 78 -18.99 17.68 -10.82
C TRP A 78 -20.27 17.11 -10.21
N LEU A 79 -20.10 16.18 -9.27
CA LEU A 79 -21.20 15.75 -8.41
C LEU A 79 -21.42 16.80 -7.32
N SER A 80 -22.69 17.16 -7.10
CA SER A 80 -23.07 18.14 -6.08
C SER A 80 -22.96 17.61 -4.65
N SER A 81 -22.90 16.29 -4.48
CA SER A 81 -22.70 15.57 -3.21
C SER A 81 -21.34 14.85 -3.20
N GLY A 82 -20.94 14.37 -2.03
CA GLY A 82 -19.71 13.58 -1.87
C GLY A 82 -18.42 14.40 -1.78
N THR A 83 -18.52 15.71 -1.57
CA THR A 83 -17.34 16.52 -1.24
C THR A 83 -16.90 16.21 0.18
N VAL A 84 -15.62 15.90 0.36
CA VAL A 84 -15.02 15.60 1.67
C VAL A 84 -13.81 16.48 1.95
N TYR A 85 -13.47 16.60 3.23
CA TYR A 85 -12.36 17.37 3.74
C TYR A 85 -11.35 16.45 4.41
N VAL A 86 -10.19 16.25 3.78
CA VAL A 86 -9.16 15.38 4.35
C VAL A 86 -8.33 16.18 5.34
N LYS A 87 -8.46 15.89 6.64
CA LYS A 87 -7.77 16.62 7.73
C LYS A 87 -6.28 16.25 7.80
N GLY A 88 -5.52 17.03 8.58
CA GLY A 88 -4.09 16.76 8.83
C GLY A 88 -3.18 17.04 7.63
N ARG A 89 -3.67 17.77 6.62
CA ARG A 89 -2.91 18.12 5.42
C ARG A 89 -2.15 19.40 5.65
N GLU A 90 -0.83 19.34 5.56
CA GLU A 90 0.05 20.50 5.75
C GLU A 90 0.18 21.33 4.47
N HIS A 91 0.06 22.65 4.60
CA HIS A 91 0.35 23.60 3.52
C HIS A 91 0.99 24.86 4.10
N GLY A 92 2.21 25.18 3.65
CA GLY A 92 2.94 26.37 4.13
C GLY A 92 3.22 26.35 5.64
N GLY A 93 3.45 25.17 6.24
CA GLY A 93 3.72 25.00 7.67
C GLY A 93 2.48 25.10 8.57
N ARG A 94 1.28 24.96 8.00
CA ARG A 94 0.02 24.94 8.73
C ARG A 94 -0.78 23.68 8.39
N SER A 95 -1.31 23.05 9.43
CA SER A 95 -2.30 21.98 9.28
C SER A 95 -3.65 22.53 8.82
N GLY A 96 -4.29 21.81 7.91
CA GLY A 96 -5.61 22.13 7.38
C GLY A 96 -6.21 20.95 6.65
N TYR A 97 -6.98 21.26 5.62
CA TYR A 97 -7.85 20.32 4.93
C TYR A 97 -7.60 20.35 3.44
N TRP A 98 -7.47 19.18 2.82
CA TRP A 98 -7.72 19.09 1.39
C TRP A 98 -9.21 19.08 1.12
N VAL A 99 -9.61 19.82 0.10
CA VAL A 99 -10.98 19.82 -0.40
C VAL A 99 -11.05 18.87 -1.58
N VAL A 100 -11.83 17.81 -1.45
CA VAL A 100 -11.94 16.77 -2.47
C VAL A 100 -13.37 16.68 -2.94
N SER A 101 -13.60 16.86 -4.24
CA SER A 101 -14.92 16.72 -4.84
C SER A 101 -14.89 15.64 -5.94
N PRO A 102 -15.93 14.81 -6.08
CA PRO A 102 -15.96 13.80 -7.12
C PRO A 102 -16.41 14.40 -8.47
N LEU A 103 -15.68 14.06 -9.53
CA LEU A 103 -15.99 14.42 -10.91
C LEU A 103 -16.40 13.15 -11.66
N LEU A 104 -17.67 13.02 -12.06
CA LEU A 104 -18.13 11.93 -12.90
C LEU A 104 -17.48 12.04 -14.28
N VAL A 105 -16.66 11.06 -14.65
CA VAL A 105 -15.85 11.13 -15.88
C VAL A 105 -16.70 10.83 -17.10
N ASP A 106 -16.53 11.64 -18.15
CA ASP A 106 -17.28 11.49 -19.40
C ASP A 106 -17.08 10.10 -20.01
N GLY A 107 -18.17 9.48 -20.45
CA GLY A 107 -18.15 8.15 -21.07
C GLY A 107 -17.95 6.99 -20.08
N THR A 108 -17.97 7.24 -18.77
CA THR A 108 -17.89 6.19 -17.74
C THR A 108 -19.05 6.30 -16.73
N ARG A 109 -19.14 5.32 -15.84
CA ARG A 109 -20.03 5.34 -14.66
C ARG A 109 -19.26 5.65 -13.38
N SER A 110 -18.00 6.07 -13.51
CA SER A 110 -17.08 6.19 -12.39
C SER A 110 -16.68 7.64 -12.19
N ALA A 111 -16.72 8.12 -10.95
CA ALA A 111 -16.22 9.43 -10.59
C ALA A 111 -14.75 9.37 -10.14
N MET A 112 -13.99 10.37 -10.56
CA MET A 112 -12.64 10.61 -10.08
C MET A 112 -12.70 11.57 -8.88
N PRO A 113 -12.21 11.18 -7.70
CA PRO A 113 -11.95 12.12 -6.63
C PRO A 113 -10.90 13.13 -7.08
N VAL A 114 -11.23 14.43 -7.02
CA VAL A 114 -10.32 15.50 -7.40
C VAL A 114 -10.02 16.36 -6.17
N VAL A 115 -8.74 16.42 -5.79
CA VAL A 115 -8.25 17.40 -4.81
C VAL A 115 -8.21 18.75 -5.50
N ARG A 116 -9.13 19.62 -5.10
CA ARG A 116 -9.34 20.97 -5.66
C ARG A 116 -8.37 21.99 -5.08
N GLY A 117 -7.95 21.78 -3.84
CA GLY A 117 -7.00 22.65 -3.16
C GLY A 117 -7.01 22.43 -1.66
N TRP A 118 -6.42 23.37 -0.93
CA TRP A 118 -6.27 23.34 0.52
C TRP A 118 -7.02 24.50 1.19
N SER A 119 -7.59 24.23 2.37
CA SER A 119 -8.28 25.21 3.20
C SER A 119 -7.89 25.06 4.67
N THR A 120 -7.98 26.17 5.41
CA THR A 120 -7.77 26.18 6.87
C THR A 120 -8.95 25.62 7.66
N ARG A 121 -10.10 25.45 7.01
CA ARG A 121 -11.35 24.96 7.60
C ARG A 121 -11.96 23.90 6.67
N PRO A 122 -12.78 22.97 7.17
CA PRO A 122 -13.51 22.01 6.34
C PRO A 122 -14.69 22.70 5.63
N GLN A 123 -14.39 23.70 4.80
CA GLN A 123 -15.36 24.48 4.06
C GLN A 123 -14.76 24.93 2.73
N ALA A 124 -15.54 24.80 1.66
CA ALA A 124 -15.20 25.28 0.33
C ALA A 124 -16.46 25.66 -0.47
N PRO A 125 -16.33 26.48 -1.52
CA PRO A 125 -17.41 26.69 -2.48
C PRO A 125 -17.84 25.37 -3.13
N SER A 126 -19.15 25.13 -3.19
CA SER A 126 -19.74 24.00 -3.89
C SER A 126 -19.42 24.07 -5.40
N VAL A 127 -19.22 22.91 -6.01
CA VAL A 127 -19.04 22.77 -7.45
C VAL A 127 -20.20 21.99 -8.07
N SER A 128 -20.51 22.33 -9.32
CA SER A 128 -21.52 21.62 -10.12
C SER A 128 -21.25 21.85 -11.61
N GLY A 129 -21.86 21.01 -12.45
CA GLY A 129 -21.78 21.13 -13.90
C GLY A 129 -20.47 20.63 -14.51
N ALA A 130 -20.31 20.88 -15.81
CA ALA A 130 -19.20 20.36 -16.60
C ALA A 130 -17.85 20.99 -16.21
N ALA A 131 -16.79 20.18 -16.22
CA ALA A 131 -15.43 20.62 -15.98
C ALA A 131 -14.41 19.78 -16.75
N ALA A 132 -13.28 20.41 -17.08
CA ALA A 132 -12.09 19.76 -17.56
C ALA A 132 -10.98 19.98 -16.52
N VAL A 133 -10.40 18.88 -16.03
CA VAL A 133 -9.36 18.89 -15.01
C VAL A 133 -8.07 18.39 -15.62
N THR A 134 -6.99 19.12 -15.36
CA THR A 134 -5.63 18.60 -15.55
C THR A 134 -4.98 18.53 -14.17
N GLY A 135 -4.38 17.40 -13.85
CA GLY A 135 -3.82 17.19 -12.51
C GLY A 135 -2.89 16.01 -12.44
N TRP A 136 -2.27 15.81 -11.28
CA TRP A 136 -1.38 14.68 -11.02
C TRP A 136 -2.17 13.50 -10.48
N LEU A 137 -2.04 12.35 -11.12
CA LEU A 137 -2.66 11.11 -10.70
C LEU A 137 -1.91 10.52 -9.49
N GLN A 138 -2.65 10.15 -8.45
CA GLN A 138 -2.12 9.62 -7.20
C GLN A 138 -2.92 8.39 -6.73
N PRO A 139 -2.27 7.42 -6.08
CA PRO A 139 -2.97 6.30 -5.46
C PRO A 139 -3.74 6.80 -4.23
N GLY A 140 -4.84 6.13 -3.88
CA GLY A 140 -5.52 6.37 -2.60
C GLY A 140 -4.59 6.16 -1.40
N ASP A 141 -4.86 6.87 -0.32
CA ASP A 141 -4.16 6.65 0.95
C ASP A 141 -4.49 5.25 1.49
N GLY A 142 -3.58 4.68 2.28
CA GLY A 142 -3.70 3.32 2.80
C GLY A 142 -3.03 3.13 4.15
N ASP A 143 -2.94 4.19 4.95
CA ASP A 143 -2.37 4.11 6.30
C ASP A 143 -3.36 3.46 7.30
N GLY A 144 -4.63 3.31 6.90
CA GLY A 144 -5.66 2.60 7.66
C GLY A 144 -6.15 3.43 8.84
N LEU A 145 -6.20 4.75 8.67
CA LEU A 145 -6.64 5.67 9.71
C LEU A 145 -8.16 5.53 9.90
N VAL A 146 -8.57 5.27 11.13
CA VAL A 146 -9.99 5.10 11.46
C VAL A 146 -10.66 6.48 11.52
N ASP A 147 -11.74 6.63 10.75
CA ASP A 147 -12.65 7.76 10.89
C ASP A 147 -13.50 7.61 12.16
N GLU A 148 -13.27 8.48 13.15
CA GLU A 148 -13.95 8.48 14.44
C GLU A 148 -15.37 9.03 14.36
N ASP A 149 -15.67 9.89 13.37
CA ASP A 149 -17.01 10.46 13.18
C ASP A 149 -17.46 10.37 11.72
N ARG A 150 -18.25 9.33 11.43
CA ARG A 150 -18.77 9.09 10.08
C ARG A 150 -19.95 9.98 9.69
N HIS A 151 -20.43 10.86 10.57
CA HIS A 151 -21.60 11.71 10.30
C HIS A 151 -21.23 13.06 9.72
N ASP A 152 -19.94 13.43 9.73
CA ASP A 152 -19.44 14.62 9.06
C ASP A 152 -18.76 14.27 7.73
N ASP A 153 -18.35 15.31 6.99
CA ASP A 153 -17.63 15.19 5.72
C ASP A 153 -16.10 15.26 5.91
N VAL A 154 -15.59 15.05 7.12
CA VAL A 154 -14.17 15.22 7.46
C VAL A 154 -13.50 13.87 7.65
N VAL A 155 -12.65 13.49 6.70
CA VAL A 155 -11.98 12.18 6.72
C VAL A 155 -10.52 12.32 7.18
N PRO A 156 -9.96 11.33 7.92
CA PRO A 156 -8.56 11.34 8.35
C PRO A 156 -7.57 11.14 7.20
N GLU A 157 -7.95 10.39 6.17
CA GLU A 157 -7.14 10.12 4.99
C GLU A 157 -8.02 10.04 3.74
N LEU A 158 -7.40 10.11 2.56
CA LEU A 158 -8.10 9.97 1.28
C LEU A 158 -8.11 8.50 0.83
N ALA A 159 -8.73 7.64 1.63
CA ALA A 159 -8.93 6.23 1.31
C ALA A 159 -10.15 6.06 0.40
N ILE A 160 -9.93 5.60 -0.84
CA ILE A 160 -11.02 5.39 -1.81
C ILE A 160 -12.14 4.48 -1.27
N PRO A 161 -11.85 3.35 -0.58
CA PRO A 161 -12.89 2.49 -0.03
C PRO A 161 -13.85 3.21 0.93
N ASP A 162 -13.37 4.22 1.67
CA ASP A 162 -14.20 4.98 2.60
C ASP A 162 -15.10 5.98 1.87
N LEU A 163 -14.65 6.50 0.72
CA LEU A 163 -15.43 7.40 -0.11
C LEU A 163 -16.58 6.69 -0.83
N VAL A 164 -16.47 5.39 -1.12
CA VAL A 164 -17.53 4.63 -1.82
C VAL A 164 -18.86 4.69 -1.06
N ASN A 165 -18.82 4.79 0.27
CA ASN A 165 -20.04 4.91 1.08
C ASN A 165 -20.66 6.32 1.07
N ARG A 166 -19.99 7.30 0.46
CA ARG A 166 -20.37 8.74 0.45
C ARG A 166 -20.83 9.21 -0.93
N VAL A 167 -20.68 8.40 -1.96
CA VAL A 167 -21.12 8.68 -3.33
C VAL A 167 -21.89 7.50 -3.91
N ASP A 168 -23.00 7.78 -4.59
CA ASP A 168 -23.84 6.77 -5.25
C ASP A 168 -23.30 6.32 -6.62
N THR A 169 -21.99 6.43 -6.84
CA THR A 169 -21.34 6.11 -8.13
C THR A 169 -20.04 5.37 -7.89
N ASP A 170 -19.64 4.56 -8.86
CA ASP A 170 -18.35 3.87 -8.82
C ASP A 170 -17.21 4.90 -8.72
N LEU A 171 -16.13 4.58 -8.02
CA LEU A 171 -14.96 5.45 -7.92
C LEU A 171 -13.77 4.83 -8.63
N TYR A 172 -12.98 5.67 -9.30
CA TYR A 172 -11.64 5.26 -9.71
C TYR A 172 -10.81 4.90 -8.47
N SER A 173 -9.92 3.91 -8.59
CA SER A 173 -9.08 3.43 -7.48
C SER A 173 -7.96 4.39 -7.06
N GLY A 174 -8.02 5.65 -7.46
CA GLY A 174 -7.03 6.71 -7.18
C GLY A 174 -7.69 8.08 -7.27
N TYR A 175 -6.90 9.13 -7.05
CA TYR A 175 -7.37 10.52 -7.09
C TYR A 175 -6.48 11.41 -7.93
N VAL A 176 -6.98 12.59 -8.30
CA VAL A 176 -6.23 13.60 -9.07
C VAL A 176 -6.05 14.86 -8.24
N ILE A 177 -4.83 15.36 -8.13
CA ILE A 177 -4.56 16.71 -7.59
C ILE A 177 -4.62 17.71 -8.73
N ALA A 178 -5.62 18.59 -8.72
CA ALA A 178 -5.80 19.58 -9.78
C ALA A 178 -4.62 20.56 -9.83
N ARG A 179 -4.04 20.74 -11.02
CA ARG A 179 -3.03 21.79 -11.29
C ARG A 179 -3.67 23.17 -11.34
N ASP A 180 -4.81 23.23 -12.00
CA ASP A 180 -5.55 24.45 -12.29
C ASP A 180 -7.02 24.23 -11.93
N GLU A 181 -7.50 24.95 -10.91
CA GLU A 181 -8.94 25.11 -10.73
C GLU A 181 -9.49 26.21 -11.66
N PRO A 182 -10.79 26.17 -11.98
CA PRO A 182 -11.47 27.33 -12.56
C PRO A 182 -11.21 28.57 -11.70
N ALA A 183 -10.88 29.71 -12.34
CA ALA A 183 -10.46 30.93 -11.64
C ALA A 183 -11.45 31.39 -10.55
N ALA A 184 -12.74 31.08 -10.69
CA ALA A 184 -13.78 31.41 -9.72
C ALA A 184 -13.66 30.67 -8.36
N ALA A 185 -12.99 29.52 -8.32
CA ALA A 185 -12.82 28.71 -7.09
C ALA A 185 -11.46 28.92 -6.41
N ARG A 186 -10.48 29.48 -7.13
CA ARG A 186 -9.12 29.78 -6.61
C ARG A 186 -9.10 30.82 -5.49
N THR A 187 -10.15 31.63 -5.33
CA THR A 187 -10.14 32.75 -4.37
C THR A 187 -10.22 32.29 -2.91
N THR A 188 -10.63 31.05 -2.65
CA THR A 188 -10.76 30.50 -1.29
C THR A 188 -9.83 29.33 -0.99
N LEU A 189 -9.32 28.64 -2.01
CA LEU A 189 -8.50 27.45 -1.85
C LEU A 189 -7.05 27.72 -2.25
N ALA A 190 -6.10 27.33 -1.40
CA ALA A 190 -4.69 27.36 -1.74
C ALA A 190 -4.37 26.22 -2.72
N ALA A 191 -3.53 26.50 -3.72
CA ALA A 191 -3.11 25.49 -4.68
C ALA A 191 -2.29 24.39 -3.99
N VAL A 192 -2.57 23.15 -4.32
CA VAL A 192 -1.86 21.97 -3.81
C VAL A 192 -1.05 21.37 -4.94
N GLY A 193 0.20 21.00 -4.66
CA GLY A 193 1.03 20.26 -5.59
C GLY A 193 1.24 18.82 -5.13
N PRO A 194 1.81 17.96 -5.99
CA PRO A 194 2.07 16.57 -5.66
C PRO A 194 3.08 16.43 -4.52
N GLN A 195 3.94 17.42 -4.27
CA GLN A 195 4.80 17.45 -3.08
C GLN A 195 4.04 17.49 -1.75
N SER A 196 2.74 17.76 -1.77
CA SER A 196 1.88 17.79 -0.59
C SER A 196 1.24 16.43 -0.27
N THR A 197 1.35 15.42 -1.16
CA THR A 197 0.92 14.06 -0.81
C THR A 197 1.85 13.50 0.27
N PRO A 198 1.33 12.79 1.28
CA PRO A 198 2.17 11.96 2.12
C PRO A 198 3.02 11.07 1.19
N GLY A 199 4.35 11.16 1.30
CA GLY A 199 5.20 10.21 0.60
C GLY A 199 4.78 8.80 1.01
N VAL A 200 4.74 7.86 0.05
CA VAL A 200 4.47 6.44 0.34
C VAL A 200 5.26 6.06 1.59
N SER A 201 4.53 5.70 2.66
CA SER A 201 5.10 5.62 4.00
C SER A 201 6.39 4.81 3.97
N TRP A 202 7.50 5.43 4.41
CA TRP A 202 8.83 4.79 4.46
C TRP A 202 8.79 3.45 5.23
N SER A 203 7.83 3.33 6.16
CA SER A 203 7.56 2.14 6.95
C SER A 203 7.09 0.96 6.09
N THR A 204 6.25 1.16 5.08
CA THR A 204 5.71 0.09 4.22
C THR A 204 6.81 -0.55 3.39
N GLY A 205 7.71 0.26 2.82
CA GLY A 205 8.89 -0.25 2.12
C GLY A 205 9.82 -1.03 3.06
N LEU A 206 10.20 -0.46 4.21
CA LEU A 206 11.06 -1.17 5.17
C LEU A 206 10.42 -2.44 5.72
N ARG A 207 9.09 -2.48 5.87
CA ARG A 207 8.35 -3.64 6.36
C ARG A 207 8.49 -4.84 5.43
N ASN A 208 8.35 -4.66 4.11
CA ASN A 208 8.56 -5.75 3.15
C ASN A 208 10.01 -6.25 3.17
N LEU A 209 10.99 -5.35 3.36
CA LEU A 209 12.40 -5.74 3.52
C LEU A 209 12.63 -6.56 4.80
N PHE A 210 12.06 -6.14 5.93
CA PHE A 210 12.18 -6.89 7.18
C PHE A 210 11.44 -8.24 7.11
N TYR A 211 10.31 -8.32 6.42
CA TYR A 211 9.67 -9.61 6.15
C TYR A 211 10.52 -10.52 5.27
N ALA A 212 11.24 -9.98 4.28
CA ALA A 212 12.18 -10.77 3.49
C ALA A 212 13.27 -11.38 4.38
N VAL A 213 13.84 -10.59 5.28
CA VAL A 213 14.83 -11.05 6.26
C VAL A 213 14.23 -12.09 7.21
N GLU A 214 13.02 -11.87 7.71
CA GLU A 214 12.31 -12.80 8.59
C GLU A 214 12.15 -14.19 7.95
N TRP A 215 11.72 -14.23 6.68
CA TRP A 215 11.59 -15.50 5.95
C TRP A 215 12.92 -16.24 5.85
N TRP A 216 14.02 -15.54 5.55
CA TRP A 216 15.34 -16.17 5.51
C TRP A 216 15.81 -16.66 6.88
N VAL A 217 15.49 -15.94 7.96
CA VAL A 217 15.75 -16.38 9.34
C VAL A 217 14.98 -17.67 9.65
N PHE A 218 13.70 -17.79 9.26
CA PHE A 218 12.94 -19.03 9.43
C PHE A 218 13.52 -20.19 8.62
N GLY A 219 13.95 -19.94 7.38
CA GLY A 219 14.68 -20.93 6.57
C GLY A 219 15.95 -21.41 7.27
N GLY A 220 16.74 -20.49 7.82
CA GLY A 220 17.93 -20.81 8.61
C GLY A 220 17.61 -21.60 9.90
N PHE A 221 16.55 -21.23 10.60
CA PHE A 221 16.10 -21.94 11.80
C PHE A 221 15.65 -23.37 11.49
N ALA A 222 14.90 -23.58 10.40
CA ALA A 222 14.51 -24.91 9.95
C ALA A 222 15.74 -25.81 9.68
N VAL A 223 16.79 -25.26 9.05
CA VAL A 223 18.05 -25.97 8.85
C VAL A 223 18.75 -26.27 10.18
N ALA A 224 18.78 -25.32 11.11
CA ALA A 224 19.41 -25.53 12.42
C ALA A 224 18.71 -26.63 13.23
N VAL A 225 17.38 -26.63 13.27
CA VAL A 225 16.57 -27.68 13.90
C VAL A 225 16.81 -29.02 13.21
N TRP A 226 16.87 -29.05 11.88
CA TRP A 226 17.17 -30.27 11.13
C TRP A 226 18.56 -30.82 11.44
N VAL A 227 19.60 -29.98 11.48
CA VAL A 227 20.96 -30.38 11.85
C VAL A 227 21.01 -30.88 13.29
N ARG A 228 20.29 -30.24 14.22
CA ARG A 228 20.20 -30.69 15.61
C ARG A 228 19.53 -32.05 15.71
N TRP A 229 18.39 -32.23 15.04
CA TRP A 229 17.69 -33.51 14.98
C TRP A 229 18.56 -34.63 14.38
N LEU A 230 19.30 -34.34 13.31
CA LEU A 230 20.28 -35.27 12.74
C LEU A 230 21.37 -35.68 13.74
N ARG A 231 21.88 -34.72 14.51
CA ARG A 231 22.90 -34.99 15.55
C ARG A 231 22.33 -35.83 16.68
N ASP A 232 21.10 -35.54 17.12
CA ASP A 232 20.43 -36.29 18.18
C ASP A 232 20.17 -37.76 17.75
N GLU A 233 19.83 -38.00 16.48
CA GLU A 233 19.64 -39.37 15.94
C GLU A 233 20.98 -40.12 15.74
N LEU A 234 22.07 -39.40 15.44
CA LEU A 234 23.40 -39.98 15.32
C LEU A 234 24.05 -40.27 16.68
N ASN A 235 23.73 -39.47 17.69
CA ASN A 235 24.22 -39.58 19.07
C ASN A 235 23.03 -39.76 20.03
N PRO A 236 22.34 -40.92 20.01
CA PRO A 236 21.22 -41.16 20.90
C PRO A 236 21.69 -41.05 22.36
N PRO A 237 20.90 -40.42 23.25
CA PRO A 237 21.25 -40.33 24.66
C PRO A 237 21.46 -41.72 25.25
N VAL A 238 22.47 -41.86 26.12
CA VAL A 238 22.71 -43.11 26.86
C VAL A 238 21.42 -43.43 27.63
N PRO A 239 20.85 -44.64 27.45
CA PRO A 239 19.68 -45.09 28.20
C PRO A 239 19.83 -44.81 29.69
N GLU A 240 18.75 -44.34 30.31
CA GLU A 240 18.69 -43.96 31.74
C GLU A 240 19.14 -45.13 32.63
N GLU A 241 18.74 -46.34 32.27
CA GLU A 241 19.15 -47.62 32.89
C GLU A 241 20.68 -47.79 32.98
N LEU A 242 21.42 -47.46 31.91
CA LEU A 242 22.89 -47.55 31.88
C LEU A 242 23.56 -46.42 32.66
N ARG A 243 22.86 -45.30 32.86
CA ARG A 243 23.30 -44.20 33.72
C ARG A 243 23.09 -44.53 35.19
N GLU A 244 21.95 -45.12 35.54
CA GLU A 244 21.64 -45.57 36.90
C GLU A 244 22.58 -46.71 37.33
N GLU A 245 22.86 -47.69 36.47
CA GLU A 245 23.85 -48.75 36.73
C GLU A 245 25.26 -48.18 36.96
N ALA A 246 25.71 -47.23 36.13
CA ALA A 246 27.02 -46.61 36.28
C ALA A 246 27.15 -45.70 37.52
N VAL A 247 26.03 -45.21 38.07
CA VAL A 247 25.97 -44.45 39.32
C VAL A 247 25.89 -45.41 40.52
N ALA A 248 25.20 -46.54 40.40
CA ALA A 248 25.08 -47.56 41.44
C ALA A 248 26.37 -48.36 41.67
N GLU A 249 27.25 -48.46 40.67
CA GLU A 249 28.58 -49.10 40.80
C GLU A 249 29.68 -48.17 41.38
N ARG A 250 29.37 -46.91 41.72
CA ARG A 250 30.29 -45.97 42.36
C ARG A 250 30.04 -45.81 43.86
#